data_AF-A2EEX2-F1
#
_entry.id   AF-A2EEX2-F1
#
_cell.length_a   1.000
_cell.length_b   1.000
_cell.length_c   1.000
_cell.angle_alpha   90.00
_cell.angle_beta   90.00
_cell.angle_gamma   90.00
#
_symmetry.space_group_name_H-M   'P 1'
#
loop_
_entity.id
_entity.type
_entity.pdbx_description
1 polymer ?
#
loop_
_entity_poly.entity_id
_entity_poly.type
_entity_poly.pdbx_seq_one_letter_code
_entity_poly.pdbx_strand_id
1 'polypeptide(L)'
;MNAIYCLNTFDEEKIDQIFLDIKNKIIETKILTPEKVLIILNNASMFRNRYLKSYIYIFKRIYYEYIQKPMKEVREIYNYLLYKEYEIIYDDKHQENFKKYEEQNYSWDVHKKDTIFWAIMNDDKKLFEEFLARDDFNASIMIYNELYQFPQQSLISLCCYHGAAECDPETTADCLQLSFYGGDIDIINKCLKHQKLEQQHMRDLIFMHHNDFLNLFLPEFDLSKPYLLENYLLTCTQYNNLEAFISYLYKSNDINTCFIYSSAFNLPSLCEYLIKNGADINAKDKK
;
A
#
# COMPACT_ATOMS: atom_id res chain seq x y z
N MET A 1 8.59 -5.67 6.42
CA MET A 1 7.23 -5.22 6.03
C MET A 1 7.25 -3.84 5.37
N ASN A 2 7.81 -2.79 5.99
CA ASN A 2 7.90 -1.44 5.38
C ASN A 2 8.41 -1.46 3.93
N ALA A 3 9.47 -2.22 3.62
CA ALA A 3 10.02 -2.31 2.26
C ALA A 3 9.01 -2.81 1.21
N ILE A 4 7.99 -3.58 1.60
CA ILE A 4 6.92 -4.02 0.69
C ILE A 4 5.92 -2.90 0.45
N TYR A 5 5.40 -2.24 1.50
CA TYR A 5 4.38 -1.20 1.35
C TYR A 5 4.93 0.14 0.83
N CYS A 6 6.21 0.40 1.06
CA CYS A 6 6.91 1.60 0.61
C CYS A 6 7.84 1.35 -0.58
N LEU A 7 7.66 0.23 -1.32
CA LEU A 7 8.49 -0.07 -2.48
C LEU A 7 8.40 1.08 -3.50
N ASN A 8 9.55 1.63 -3.86
CA ASN A 8 9.62 2.83 -4.69
C ASN A 8 10.82 2.84 -5.65
N THR A 9 11.20 1.68 -6.19
CA THR A 9 12.39 1.58 -7.04
C THR A 9 12.24 0.59 -8.18
N PHE A 10 12.96 0.88 -9.27
CA PHE A 10 13.17 -0.01 -10.43
C PHE A 10 14.60 -0.56 -10.49
N ASP A 11 15.44 -0.19 -9.52
CA ASP A 11 16.83 -0.64 -9.41
C ASP A 11 16.87 -2.12 -9.03
N GLU A 12 17.41 -2.96 -9.92
CA GLU A 12 17.42 -4.41 -9.75
C GLU A 12 18.17 -4.86 -8.50
N GLU A 13 19.29 -4.21 -8.14
CA GLU A 13 20.06 -4.55 -6.94
C GLU A 13 19.27 -4.25 -5.67
N LYS A 14 18.57 -3.10 -5.63
CA LYS A 14 17.69 -2.75 -4.50
C LYS A 14 16.51 -3.70 -4.39
N ILE A 15 15.89 -4.06 -5.52
CA ILE A 15 14.77 -5.01 -5.56
C ILE A 15 15.23 -6.38 -5.05
N ASP A 16 16.40 -6.84 -5.47
CA ASP A 16 17.00 -8.09 -5.00
C ASP A 16 17.29 -8.06 -3.50
N GLN A 17 17.78 -6.93 -2.97
CA GLN A 17 17.97 -6.76 -1.54
C GLN A 17 16.63 -6.81 -0.77
N ILE A 18 15.56 -6.19 -1.30
CA ILE A 18 14.22 -6.28 -0.72
C ILE A 18 13.76 -7.74 -0.69
N PHE A 19 13.94 -8.48 -1.78
CA PHE A 19 13.62 -9.91 -1.82
C PHE A 19 14.38 -10.69 -0.74
N LEU A 20 15.70 -10.50 -0.62
CA LEU A 20 16.53 -11.17 0.39
C LEU A 20 16.09 -10.83 1.82
N ASP A 21 15.70 -9.58 2.06
CA ASP A 21 15.17 -9.15 3.35
C ASP A 21 13.85 -9.84 3.68
N ILE A 22 12.92 -9.94 2.72
CA ILE A 22 11.66 -10.67 2.88
C ILE A 22 11.95 -12.13 3.20
N LYS A 23 12.82 -12.78 2.40
CA LYS A 23 13.22 -14.16 2.61
C LYS A 23 13.77 -14.38 4.02
N ASN A 24 14.89 -13.71 4.34
CA ASN A 24 15.66 -14.02 5.53
C ASN A 24 15.02 -13.50 6.82
N LYS A 25 14.30 -12.36 6.77
CA LYS A 25 13.76 -11.71 7.97
C LYS A 25 12.27 -11.99 8.20
N ILE A 26 11.53 -12.47 7.20
CA ILE A 26 10.08 -12.69 7.31
C ILE A 26 9.73 -14.18 7.13
N ILE A 27 10.19 -14.80 6.04
CA ILE A 27 9.81 -16.18 5.70
C ILE A 27 10.59 -17.19 6.55
N GLU A 28 11.92 -17.10 6.55
CA GLU A 28 12.79 -18.05 7.28
C GLU A 28 12.64 -17.93 8.80
N THR A 29 12.29 -16.73 9.30
CA THR A 29 11.96 -16.49 10.71
C THR A 29 10.53 -16.89 11.06
N LYS A 30 9.72 -17.32 10.09
CA LYS A 30 8.33 -17.76 10.25
C LYS A 30 7.38 -16.67 10.78
N ILE A 31 7.74 -15.40 10.61
CA ILE A 31 6.85 -14.27 10.94
C ILE A 31 5.60 -14.32 10.05
N LEU A 32 5.79 -14.59 8.75
CA LEU A 32 4.71 -14.85 7.79
C LEU A 32 5.07 -16.04 6.91
N THR A 33 4.04 -16.76 6.45
CA THR A 33 4.23 -17.80 5.45
C THR A 33 4.46 -17.17 4.07
N PRO A 34 5.13 -17.87 3.13
CA PRO A 34 5.30 -17.38 1.76
C PRO A 34 3.97 -17.00 1.09
N GLU A 35 2.90 -17.75 1.34
CA GLU A 35 1.54 -17.48 0.88
C GLU A 35 1.04 -16.10 1.30
N LYS A 36 1.17 -15.78 2.60
CA LYS A 36 0.76 -14.48 3.15
C LYS A 36 1.57 -13.35 2.54
N VAL A 37 2.86 -13.55 2.31
CA VAL A 37 3.74 -12.55 1.68
C VAL A 37 3.29 -12.26 0.24
N LEU A 38 2.96 -13.29 -0.55
CA LEU A 38 2.45 -13.12 -1.91
C LEU A 38 1.14 -12.32 -1.94
N ILE A 39 0.21 -12.61 -1.02
CA ILE A 39 -1.05 -11.84 -0.89
C ILE A 39 -0.76 -10.37 -0.57
N ILE A 40 0.17 -10.11 0.36
CA ILE A 40 0.59 -8.75 0.71
C ILE A 40 1.19 -8.03 -0.49
N LEU A 41 2.09 -8.67 -1.26
CA LEU A 41 2.68 -8.08 -2.47
C LEU A 41 1.60 -7.74 -3.52
N ASN A 42 0.68 -8.66 -3.77
CA ASN A 42 -0.44 -8.46 -4.70
C ASN A 42 -1.35 -7.28 -4.28
N ASN A 43 -1.56 -7.10 -2.98
CA ASN A 43 -2.42 -6.02 -2.46
C ASN A 43 -1.68 -4.68 -2.42
N ALA A 44 -0.44 -4.65 -1.92
CA ALA A 44 0.38 -3.44 -1.84
C ALA A 44 0.63 -2.83 -3.23
N SER A 45 0.80 -3.68 -4.26
CA SER A 45 1.03 -3.21 -5.62
C SER A 45 -0.12 -2.37 -6.18
N MET A 46 -1.35 -2.45 -5.64
CA MET A 46 -2.49 -1.62 -6.08
C MET A 46 -2.40 -0.17 -5.65
N PHE A 47 -1.65 0.11 -4.59
CA PHE A 47 -1.49 1.45 -4.01
C PHE A 47 -0.12 2.05 -4.37
N ARG A 48 0.75 1.22 -4.98
CA ARG A 48 2.09 1.56 -5.46
C ARG A 48 2.29 1.09 -6.91
N ASN A 49 1.23 1.18 -7.71
CA ASN A 49 1.21 0.55 -9.03
C ASN A 49 2.21 1.15 -10.03
N ARG A 50 2.73 2.37 -9.80
CA ARG A 50 3.93 2.87 -10.49
C ARG A 50 5.06 1.84 -10.53
N TYR A 51 5.25 1.07 -9.44
CA TYR A 51 6.30 0.08 -9.29
C TYR A 51 5.82 -1.37 -9.48
N LEU A 52 4.68 -1.57 -10.16
CA LEU A 52 4.04 -2.87 -10.35
C LEU A 52 5.02 -3.94 -10.89
N LYS A 53 5.88 -3.57 -11.83
CA LYS A 53 6.93 -4.45 -12.37
C LYS A 53 7.85 -5.00 -11.27
N SER A 54 8.29 -4.15 -10.35
CA SER A 54 9.14 -4.52 -9.23
C SER A 54 8.43 -5.46 -8.25
N TYR A 55 7.14 -5.20 -7.96
CA TYR A 55 6.32 -6.10 -7.16
C TYR A 55 6.18 -7.49 -7.80
N ILE A 56 5.85 -7.53 -9.09
CA ILE A 56 5.69 -8.77 -9.86
C ILE A 56 6.99 -9.57 -9.89
N TYR A 57 8.14 -8.89 -10.02
CA TYR A 57 9.45 -9.54 -9.95
C TYR A 57 9.70 -10.22 -8.60
N ILE A 58 9.49 -9.51 -7.47
CA ILE A 58 9.65 -10.09 -6.12
C ILE A 58 8.66 -11.24 -5.92
N PHE A 59 7.39 -11.05 -6.33
CA PHE A 59 6.35 -12.07 -6.26
C PHE A 59 6.80 -13.35 -6.96
N LYS A 60 7.26 -13.23 -8.22
CA LYS A 60 7.75 -14.36 -9.02
C LYS A 60 8.86 -15.13 -8.31
N ARG A 61 9.84 -14.43 -7.74
CA ARG A 61 10.96 -15.06 -7.04
C ARG A 61 10.48 -15.90 -5.84
N ILE A 62 9.60 -15.34 -5.01
CA ILE A 62 9.04 -16.06 -3.86
C ILE A 62 8.19 -17.24 -4.31
N TYR A 63 7.39 -17.07 -5.36
CA TYR A 63 6.56 -18.14 -5.91
C TYR A 63 7.38 -19.36 -6.33
N TYR A 64 8.44 -19.16 -7.11
CA TYR A 64 9.30 -20.25 -7.56
C TYR A 64 10.10 -20.87 -6.42
N GLU A 65 10.53 -20.09 -5.44
CA GLU A 65 11.34 -20.64 -4.36
C GLU A 65 10.52 -21.44 -3.34
N TYR A 66 9.28 -21.04 -3.06
CA TYR A 66 8.52 -21.57 -1.93
C TYR A 66 7.18 -22.23 -2.26
N ILE A 67 6.46 -21.77 -3.30
CA ILE A 67 5.06 -22.15 -3.51
C ILE A 67 4.93 -23.20 -4.60
N GLN A 68 5.39 -22.89 -5.82
CA GLN A 68 5.34 -23.76 -7.02
C GLN A 68 3.99 -24.48 -7.25
N LYS A 69 2.88 -23.91 -6.77
CA LYS A 69 1.53 -24.47 -6.89
C LYS A 69 0.46 -23.37 -6.97
N PRO A 70 -0.67 -23.59 -7.65
CA PRO A 70 -1.78 -22.63 -7.71
C PRO A 70 -2.36 -22.30 -6.32
N MET A 71 -2.87 -21.07 -6.13
CA MET A 71 -3.66 -20.68 -4.95
C MET A 71 -4.77 -19.67 -5.28
N LYS A 72 -5.75 -19.52 -4.38
CA LYS A 72 -7.04 -18.86 -4.67
C LYS A 72 -7.17 -17.38 -4.26
N GLU A 73 -6.07 -16.72 -3.88
CA GLU A 73 -6.12 -15.40 -3.21
C GLU A 73 -5.36 -14.28 -3.95
N VAL A 74 -5.11 -14.44 -5.26
CA VAL A 74 -4.49 -13.41 -6.11
C VAL A 74 -5.56 -12.74 -6.96
N ARG A 75 -5.45 -11.43 -7.23
CA ARG A 75 -6.43 -10.73 -8.07
C ARG A 75 -6.37 -11.23 -9.51
N GLU A 76 -7.52 -11.26 -10.18
CA GLU A 76 -7.65 -11.70 -11.58
C GLU A 76 -6.64 -11.03 -12.52
N ILE A 77 -6.60 -9.69 -12.50
CA ILE A 77 -5.67 -8.92 -13.32
C ILE A 77 -4.20 -9.23 -12.99
N TYR A 78 -3.87 -9.44 -11.71
CA TYR A 78 -2.49 -9.76 -11.30
C TYR A 78 -2.09 -11.16 -11.78
N ASN A 79 -3.02 -12.12 -11.72
CA ASN A 79 -2.83 -13.45 -12.29
C ASN A 79 -2.64 -13.41 -13.81
N TYR A 80 -3.43 -12.59 -14.52
CA TYR A 80 -3.25 -12.36 -15.95
C TYR A 80 -1.87 -11.79 -16.28
N LEU A 81 -1.35 -10.82 -15.51
CA LEU A 81 -0.02 -10.26 -15.73
C LEU A 81 1.09 -11.30 -15.52
N LEU A 82 0.97 -12.15 -14.49
CA LEU A 82 1.91 -13.25 -14.26
C LEU A 82 1.88 -14.27 -15.42
N TYR A 83 0.70 -14.57 -15.94
CA TYR A 83 0.54 -15.44 -17.11
C TYR A 83 1.16 -14.82 -18.35
N LYS A 84 0.87 -13.55 -18.64
CA LYS A 84 1.34 -12.86 -19.85
C LYS A 84 2.87 -12.76 -19.90
N GLU A 85 3.49 -12.42 -18.77
CA GLU A 85 4.94 -12.17 -18.73
C GLU A 85 5.77 -13.42 -18.45
N TYR A 86 5.22 -14.43 -17.78
CA TYR A 86 5.98 -15.59 -17.29
C TYR A 86 5.32 -16.94 -17.51
N GLU A 87 4.15 -16.99 -18.18
CA GLU A 87 3.35 -18.22 -18.37
C GLU A 87 2.96 -18.90 -17.04
N ILE A 88 2.92 -18.13 -15.94
CA ILE A 88 2.52 -18.63 -14.62
C ILE A 88 1.02 -18.43 -14.44
N ILE A 89 0.30 -19.53 -14.24
CA ILE A 89 -1.12 -19.49 -13.88
C ILE A 89 -1.26 -19.84 -12.40
N TYR A 90 -1.76 -18.87 -11.64
CA TYR A 90 -1.86 -18.95 -10.20
C TYR A 90 -3.25 -19.40 -9.72
N ASP A 91 -4.33 -18.99 -10.38
CA ASP A 91 -5.69 -19.51 -10.20
C ASP A 91 -6.32 -19.79 -11.58
N ASP A 92 -6.61 -21.06 -11.85
CA ASP A 92 -7.18 -21.49 -13.13
C ASP A 92 -8.56 -20.86 -13.41
N LYS A 93 -9.31 -20.50 -12.36
CA LYS A 93 -10.63 -19.87 -12.52
C LYS A 93 -10.55 -18.49 -13.19
N HIS A 94 -9.45 -17.76 -12.98
CA HIS A 94 -9.29 -16.43 -13.55
C HIS A 94 -8.99 -16.46 -15.05
N GLN A 95 -8.63 -17.61 -15.61
CA GLN A 95 -8.34 -17.74 -17.05
C GLN A 95 -9.54 -17.34 -17.92
N GLU A 96 -10.77 -17.49 -17.41
CA GLU A 96 -12.00 -17.07 -18.10
C GLU A 96 -11.97 -15.58 -18.50
N ASN A 97 -11.29 -14.73 -17.71
CA ASN A 97 -11.19 -13.29 -17.93
C ASN A 97 -9.89 -12.86 -18.64
N PHE A 98 -8.95 -13.77 -18.94
CA PHE A 98 -7.68 -13.40 -19.58
C PHE A 98 -7.88 -12.80 -20.97
N LYS A 99 -8.85 -13.31 -21.73
CA LYS A 99 -9.19 -12.77 -23.05
C LYS A 99 -9.62 -11.29 -22.97
N LYS A 100 -10.41 -10.92 -21.95
CA LYS A 100 -10.82 -9.53 -21.69
C LYS A 100 -9.59 -8.65 -21.44
N TYR A 101 -8.64 -9.11 -20.62
CA TYR A 101 -7.45 -8.33 -20.30
C TYR A 101 -6.49 -8.19 -21.49
N GLU A 102 -6.40 -9.22 -22.34
CA GLU A 102 -5.63 -9.17 -23.59
C GLU A 102 -6.22 -8.18 -24.58
N GLU A 103 -7.54 -8.20 -24.80
CA GLU A 103 -8.26 -7.26 -25.67
C GLU A 103 -8.12 -5.79 -25.19
N GLN A 104 -8.02 -5.58 -23.88
CA GLN A 104 -7.80 -4.27 -23.26
C GLN A 104 -6.32 -3.87 -23.20
N ASN A 105 -5.41 -4.71 -23.70
CA ASN A 105 -3.97 -4.48 -23.73
C ASN A 105 -3.35 -4.20 -22.35
N TYR A 106 -3.85 -4.86 -21.30
CA TYR A 106 -3.20 -4.76 -19.99
C TYR A 106 -1.79 -5.36 -20.04
N SER A 107 -0.88 -4.69 -19.34
CA SER A 107 0.51 -5.09 -19.14
C SER A 107 1.00 -4.54 -17.78
N TRP A 108 2.25 -4.82 -17.42
CA TRP A 108 2.88 -4.21 -16.25
C TRP A 108 3.13 -2.70 -16.39
N ASP A 109 3.02 -2.14 -17.60
CA ASP A 109 3.11 -0.71 -17.87
C ASP A 109 1.73 -0.11 -17.62
N VAL A 110 1.51 0.38 -16.39
CA VAL A 110 0.19 0.84 -15.92
C VAL A 110 -0.46 1.85 -16.86
N HIS A 111 0.34 2.77 -17.40
CA HIS A 111 -0.08 3.73 -18.42
C HIS A 111 0.89 3.71 -19.58
N LYS A 112 0.36 3.80 -20.80
CA LYS A 112 1.16 3.93 -22.01
C LYS A 112 2.01 5.20 -21.94
N LYS A 113 3.29 5.09 -22.31
CA LYS A 113 4.22 6.21 -22.42
C LYS A 113 3.65 7.33 -23.30
N ASP A 114 4.03 8.57 -23.00
CA ASP A 114 3.65 9.78 -23.74
C ASP A 114 2.14 10.09 -23.68
N THR A 115 1.44 9.60 -22.64
CA THR A 115 0.06 9.96 -22.31
C THR A 115 0.02 10.88 -21.08
N ILE A 116 -1.06 11.64 -20.91
CA ILE A 116 -1.24 12.48 -19.73
C ILE A 116 -1.25 11.66 -18.42
N PHE A 117 -1.82 10.45 -18.45
CA PHE A 117 -1.84 9.56 -17.29
C PHE A 117 -0.44 9.07 -16.92
N TRP A 118 0.40 8.81 -17.92
CA TRP A 118 1.82 8.50 -17.72
C TRP A 118 2.58 9.71 -17.18
N ALA A 119 2.30 10.93 -17.68
CA ALA A 119 2.90 12.16 -17.18
C ALA A 119 2.58 12.37 -15.70
N ILE A 120 1.31 12.23 -15.30
CA ILE A 120 0.88 12.30 -13.90
C ILE A 120 1.57 11.22 -13.05
N MET A 121 1.53 9.97 -13.51
CA MET A 121 2.12 8.87 -12.75
C MET A 121 3.62 9.04 -12.54
N ASN A 122 4.35 9.70 -13.43
CA ASN A 122 5.80 9.90 -13.33
C ASN A 122 6.21 11.31 -12.90
N ASP A 123 5.25 12.16 -12.54
CA ASP A 123 5.46 13.59 -12.26
C ASP A 123 6.25 14.31 -13.38
N ASP A 124 6.00 13.95 -14.65
CA ASP A 124 6.59 14.59 -15.82
C ASP A 124 5.85 15.90 -16.13
N LYS A 125 6.32 16.96 -15.47
CA LYS A 125 5.75 18.31 -15.55
C LYS A 125 5.70 18.84 -16.97
N LYS A 126 6.77 18.65 -17.73
CA LYS A 126 6.88 19.18 -19.09
C LYS A 126 5.84 18.53 -20.00
N LEU A 127 5.75 17.20 -19.98
CA LEU A 127 4.75 16.50 -20.79
C LEU A 127 3.33 16.85 -20.35
N PHE A 128 3.10 17.00 -19.04
CA PHE A 128 1.81 17.42 -18.51
C PHE A 128 1.39 18.80 -19.05
N GLU A 129 2.27 19.80 -18.98
CA GLU A 129 2.04 21.15 -19.55
C GLU A 129 1.75 21.11 -21.06
N GLU A 130 2.48 20.27 -21.82
CA GLU A 130 2.24 20.08 -23.25
C GLU A 130 0.86 19.52 -23.56
N PHE A 131 0.25 18.72 -22.66
CA PHE A 131 -1.14 18.28 -22.79
C PHE A 131 -2.14 19.37 -22.45
N LEU A 132 -1.89 20.17 -21.41
CA LEU A 132 -2.78 21.27 -21.02
C LEU A 132 -2.87 22.38 -22.07
N ALA A 133 -1.79 22.58 -22.84
CA ALA A 133 -1.71 23.61 -23.88
C ALA A 133 -2.43 23.25 -25.19
N ARG A 134 -2.98 22.05 -25.33
CA ARG A 134 -3.65 21.63 -26.58
C ARG A 134 -5.07 22.19 -26.64
N ASP A 135 -5.46 22.69 -27.81
CA ASP A 135 -6.81 23.23 -28.04
C ASP A 135 -7.93 22.19 -27.82
N ASP A 136 -7.62 20.90 -27.95
CA ASP A 136 -8.53 19.77 -27.77
C ASP A 136 -8.47 19.15 -26.36
N PHE A 137 -7.75 19.77 -25.41
CA PHE A 137 -7.63 19.25 -24.05
C PHE A 137 -8.99 19.20 -23.33
N ASN A 138 -9.28 18.06 -22.72
CA ASN A 138 -10.49 17.84 -21.93
C ASN A 138 -10.13 17.47 -20.48
N ALA A 139 -10.29 18.42 -19.56
CA ALA A 139 -10.04 18.21 -18.14
C ALA A 139 -10.97 17.18 -17.47
N SER A 140 -12.13 16.90 -18.07
CA SER A 140 -13.13 15.96 -17.56
C SER A 140 -12.89 14.52 -17.99
N ILE A 141 -11.73 14.21 -18.58
CA ILE A 141 -11.39 12.84 -18.96
C ILE A 141 -11.27 11.95 -17.72
N MET A 142 -11.88 10.78 -17.81
CA MET A 142 -11.79 9.72 -16.81
C MET A 142 -11.04 8.54 -17.42
N ILE A 143 -10.17 7.91 -16.63
CA ILE A 143 -9.57 6.62 -16.98
C ILE A 143 -10.26 5.49 -16.24
N TYR A 144 -10.42 4.35 -16.91
CA TYR A 144 -10.76 3.07 -16.28
C TYR A 144 -9.54 2.14 -16.37
N ASN A 145 -9.02 1.70 -15.23
CA ASN A 145 -7.85 0.83 -15.15
C ASN A 145 -7.89 -0.06 -13.89
N GLU A 146 -8.08 -1.37 -14.08
CA GLU A 146 -8.20 -2.36 -12.99
C GLU A 146 -6.89 -2.62 -12.21
N LEU A 147 -5.77 -1.98 -12.61
CA LEU A 147 -4.53 -1.98 -11.83
C LEU A 147 -4.58 -1.03 -10.62
N TYR A 148 -5.60 -0.17 -10.55
CA TYR A 148 -5.89 0.67 -9.38
C TYR A 148 -6.93 0.00 -8.49
N GLN A 149 -6.83 0.24 -7.18
CA GLN A 149 -7.88 -0.15 -6.22
C GLN A 149 -9.23 0.47 -6.57
N PHE A 150 -9.21 1.69 -7.10
CA PHE A 150 -10.38 2.43 -7.57
C PHE A 150 -10.25 2.58 -9.09
N PRO A 151 -10.85 1.67 -9.90
CA PRO A 151 -10.52 1.57 -11.31
C PRO A 151 -10.84 2.82 -12.13
N GLN A 152 -11.88 3.57 -11.74
CA GLN A 152 -12.27 4.80 -12.42
C GLN A 152 -11.65 6.02 -11.71
N GLN A 153 -10.83 6.80 -12.42
CA GLN A 153 -10.12 7.97 -11.87
C GLN A 153 -10.26 9.18 -12.79
N SER A 154 -10.47 10.37 -12.20
CA SER A 154 -10.27 11.64 -12.90
C SER A 154 -8.77 11.98 -12.97
N LEU A 155 -8.40 12.97 -13.78
CA LEU A 155 -7.02 13.49 -13.76
C LEU A 155 -6.62 13.96 -12.36
N ILE A 156 -7.50 14.72 -11.69
CA ILE A 156 -7.27 15.26 -10.34
C ILE A 156 -7.04 14.13 -9.33
N SER A 157 -7.93 13.13 -9.31
CA SER A 157 -7.81 11.98 -8.41
C SER A 157 -6.50 11.22 -8.65
N LEU A 158 -6.11 11.07 -9.91
CA LEU A 158 -4.85 10.43 -10.29
C LEU A 158 -3.63 11.24 -9.82
N CYS A 159 -3.69 12.58 -9.88
CA CYS A 159 -2.62 13.42 -9.35
C CYS A 159 -2.47 13.29 -7.84
N CYS A 160 -3.57 13.31 -7.09
CA CYS A 160 -3.56 13.06 -5.64
C CYS A 160 -2.94 11.68 -5.33
N TYR A 161 -3.40 10.65 -6.05
CA TYR A 161 -2.92 9.27 -5.85
C TYR A 161 -1.43 9.10 -6.13
N HIS A 162 -0.87 9.81 -7.12
CA HIS A 162 0.55 9.71 -7.49
C HIS A 162 1.46 10.78 -6.87
N GLY A 163 0.89 11.74 -6.16
CA GLY A 163 1.65 12.87 -5.61
C GLY A 163 2.15 13.85 -6.68
N ALA A 164 1.41 14.05 -7.78
CA ALA A 164 1.84 14.93 -8.87
C ALA A 164 1.54 16.40 -8.56
N ALA A 165 2.58 17.20 -8.35
CA ALA A 165 2.49 18.53 -7.71
C ALA A 165 1.80 19.61 -8.56
N GLU A 166 1.81 19.44 -9.90
CA GLU A 166 1.28 20.42 -10.86
C GLU A 166 -0.24 20.43 -10.95
N CYS A 167 -0.91 19.43 -10.38
CA CYS A 167 -2.36 19.43 -10.31
C CYS A 167 -2.80 20.25 -9.10
N ASP A 168 -3.69 21.20 -9.31
CA ASP A 168 -4.41 21.86 -8.21
C ASP A 168 -5.62 20.98 -7.89
N PRO A 169 -5.56 20.16 -6.81
CA PRO A 169 -6.61 19.18 -6.60
C PRO A 169 -7.91 19.87 -6.22
N GLU A 170 -9.02 19.47 -6.84
CA GLU A 170 -10.34 19.73 -6.28
C GLU A 170 -10.38 19.17 -4.86
N THR A 171 -10.75 20.00 -3.89
CA THR A 171 -10.62 19.67 -2.46
C THR A 171 -11.76 18.79 -2.00
N THR A 172 -11.97 17.64 -2.64
CA THR A 172 -12.97 16.63 -2.27
C THR A 172 -12.43 15.72 -1.17
N ALA A 173 -13.32 15.01 -0.48
CA ALA A 173 -12.92 14.01 0.52
C ALA A 173 -12.06 12.89 -0.11
N ASP A 174 -12.42 12.45 -1.32
CA ASP A 174 -11.64 11.44 -2.07
C ASP A 174 -10.22 11.93 -2.37
N CYS A 175 -10.03 13.20 -2.70
CA CYS A 175 -8.70 13.75 -2.96
C CYS A 175 -7.81 13.75 -1.71
N LEU A 176 -8.38 14.05 -0.52
CA LEU A 176 -7.62 13.93 0.73
C LEU A 176 -7.19 12.48 0.95
N GLN A 177 -8.08 11.51 0.77
CA GLN A 177 -7.75 10.10 0.92
C GLN A 177 -6.64 9.66 -0.07
N LEU A 178 -6.81 9.99 -1.35
CA LEU A 178 -5.84 9.64 -2.39
C LEU A 178 -4.48 10.32 -2.16
N SER A 179 -4.47 11.53 -1.61
CA SER A 179 -3.23 12.26 -1.28
C SER A 179 -2.37 11.52 -0.25
N PHE A 180 -2.99 10.78 0.68
CA PHE A 180 -2.25 9.90 1.59
C PHE A 180 -1.65 8.68 0.91
N TYR A 181 -2.23 8.18 -0.20
CA TYR A 181 -1.57 7.15 -0.99
C TYR A 181 -0.37 7.72 -1.75
N GLY A 182 -0.50 8.92 -2.33
CA GLY A 182 0.60 9.61 -3.02
C GLY A 182 1.76 9.94 -2.08
N GLY A 183 1.44 10.40 -0.88
CA GLY A 183 2.44 10.75 0.13
C GLY A 183 3.19 12.05 -0.18
N ASP A 184 2.54 13.00 -0.84
CA ASP A 184 3.05 14.35 -1.05
C ASP A 184 2.45 15.30 -0.01
N ILE A 185 3.30 15.88 0.84
CA ILE A 185 2.85 16.71 1.97
C ILE A 185 2.20 18.02 1.55
N ASP A 186 2.60 18.58 0.40
CA ASP A 186 2.03 19.83 -0.09
C ASP A 186 0.60 19.60 -0.60
N ILE A 187 0.37 18.49 -1.32
CA ILE A 187 -0.97 18.07 -1.74
C ILE A 187 -1.84 17.75 -0.51
N ILE A 188 -1.34 16.98 0.45
CA ILE A 188 -2.07 16.66 1.69
C ILE A 188 -2.48 17.97 2.40
N ASN A 189 -1.55 18.91 2.57
CA ASN A 189 -1.82 20.19 3.22
C ASN A 189 -2.82 21.05 2.45
N LYS A 190 -2.79 21.04 1.11
CA LYS A 190 -3.80 21.71 0.28
C LYS A 190 -5.20 21.14 0.54
N CYS A 191 -5.35 19.82 0.55
CA CYS A 191 -6.63 19.18 0.84
C CYS A 191 -7.13 19.50 2.26
N LEU A 192 -6.24 19.51 3.27
CA LEU A 192 -6.58 19.79 4.66
C LEU A 192 -7.03 21.23 4.95
N LYS A 193 -6.83 22.18 4.03
CA LYS A 193 -7.41 23.53 4.16
C LYS A 193 -8.93 23.54 4.08
N HIS A 194 -9.52 22.51 3.45
CA HIS A 194 -10.96 22.44 3.17
C HIS A 194 -11.61 21.16 3.74
N GLN A 195 -10.81 20.13 3.99
CA GLN A 195 -11.25 18.83 4.48
C GLN A 195 -10.75 18.56 5.91
N LYS A 196 -11.43 17.67 6.62
CA LYS A 196 -11.05 17.26 7.98
C LYS A 196 -10.51 15.84 7.99
N LEU A 197 -9.60 15.57 8.91
CA LEU A 197 -9.14 14.23 9.18
C LEU A 197 -10.24 13.39 9.83
N GLU A 198 -10.55 12.28 9.18
CA GLU A 198 -11.40 11.20 9.69
C GLU A 198 -10.61 9.93 10.01
N GLN A 199 -11.22 9.02 10.77
CA GLN A 199 -10.62 7.75 11.19
C GLN A 199 -10.07 6.90 10.03
N GLN A 200 -10.68 6.98 8.85
CA GLN A 200 -10.20 6.25 7.67
C GLN A 200 -8.79 6.69 7.25
N HIS A 201 -8.46 7.98 7.35
CA HIS A 201 -7.13 8.49 6.99
C HIS A 201 -6.04 7.95 7.92
N MET A 202 -6.33 7.79 9.21
CA MET A 202 -5.42 7.13 10.15
C MET A 202 -5.16 5.69 9.72
N ARG A 203 -6.20 4.96 9.29
CA ARG A 203 -6.05 3.60 8.77
C ARG A 203 -5.20 3.56 7.52
N ASP A 204 -5.43 4.48 6.58
CA ASP A 204 -4.69 4.57 5.32
C ASP A 204 -3.21 4.86 5.56
N LEU A 205 -2.87 5.77 6.48
CA LEU A 205 -1.49 6.06 6.87
C LEU A 205 -0.76 4.85 7.47
N ILE A 206 -1.43 4.10 8.35
CA ILE A 206 -0.87 2.87 8.94
C ILE A 206 -0.71 1.80 7.86
N PHE A 207 -1.73 1.60 7.02
CA PHE A 207 -1.76 0.64 5.92
C PHE A 207 -0.64 0.88 4.91
N MET A 208 -0.39 2.14 4.56
CA MET A 208 0.63 2.52 3.59
C MET A 208 2.05 2.54 4.17
N HIS A 209 2.20 2.34 5.48
CA HIS A 209 3.46 2.49 6.21
C HIS A 209 4.09 3.89 6.08
N HIS A 210 3.26 4.94 5.96
CA HIS A 210 3.72 6.33 5.93
C HIS A 210 3.91 6.86 7.35
N ASN A 211 4.84 6.26 8.10
CA ASN A 211 4.96 6.49 9.54
C ASN A 211 5.34 7.93 9.90
N ASP A 212 6.04 8.64 9.03
CA ASP A 212 6.35 10.07 9.22
C ASP A 212 5.08 10.93 9.18
N PHE A 213 4.21 10.71 8.18
CA PHE A 213 2.91 11.39 8.10
C PHE A 213 1.96 10.92 9.20
N LEU A 214 1.98 9.63 9.54
CA LEU A 214 1.23 9.13 10.69
C LEU A 214 1.63 9.90 11.94
N ASN A 215 2.93 10.04 12.23
CA ASN A 215 3.41 10.77 13.40
C ASN A 215 3.03 12.27 13.35
N LEU A 216 3.03 12.88 12.16
CA LEU A 216 2.64 14.28 11.96
C LEU A 216 1.15 14.51 12.27
N PHE A 217 0.27 13.61 11.79
CA PHE A 217 -1.19 13.77 11.91
C PHE A 217 -1.79 13.04 13.12
N LEU A 218 -1.04 12.16 13.80
CA LEU A 218 -1.52 11.41 14.96
C LEU A 218 -2.17 12.30 16.04
N PRO A 219 -1.62 13.49 16.39
CA PRO A 219 -2.21 14.36 17.40
C PRO A 219 -3.65 14.83 17.08
N GLU A 220 -4.06 14.80 15.81
CA GLU A 220 -5.41 15.17 15.39
C GLU A 220 -6.44 14.07 15.66
N PHE A 221 -5.99 12.85 15.99
CA PHE A 221 -6.85 11.72 16.35
C PHE A 221 -6.88 11.54 17.86
N ASP A 222 -8.08 11.60 18.45
CA ASP A 222 -8.27 11.42 19.89
C ASP A 222 -8.18 9.94 20.30
N LEU A 223 -6.96 9.43 20.43
CA LEU A 223 -6.70 8.05 20.87
C LEU A 223 -7.09 7.78 22.34
N SER A 224 -7.54 8.79 23.11
CA SER A 224 -8.16 8.52 24.41
C SER A 224 -9.49 7.78 24.28
N LYS A 225 -10.12 7.86 23.10
CA LYS A 225 -11.32 7.10 22.76
C LYS A 225 -10.94 5.63 22.52
N PRO A 226 -11.46 4.68 23.32
CA PRO A 226 -11.06 3.27 23.22
C PRO A 226 -11.22 2.67 21.83
N TYR A 227 -12.31 3.02 21.12
CA TYR A 227 -12.56 2.51 19.77
C TYR A 227 -11.55 3.02 18.73
N LEU A 228 -11.00 4.24 18.88
CA LEU A 228 -9.96 4.75 17.99
C LEU A 228 -8.62 4.09 18.28
N LEU A 229 -8.30 3.89 19.56
CA LEU A 229 -7.10 3.18 19.98
C LEU A 229 -7.10 1.71 19.53
N GLU A 230 -8.20 0.99 19.77
CA GLU A 230 -8.38 -0.39 19.30
C GLU A 230 -8.21 -0.45 17.78
N ASN A 231 -8.84 0.49 17.06
CA ASN A 231 -8.70 0.59 15.61
C ASN A 231 -7.26 0.83 15.16
N TYR A 232 -6.54 1.74 15.81
CA TYR A 232 -5.13 2.00 15.54
C TYR A 232 -4.28 0.74 15.72
N LEU A 233 -4.41 0.06 16.87
CA LEU A 233 -3.61 -1.12 17.20
C LEU A 233 -3.96 -2.33 16.33
N LEU A 234 -5.24 -2.58 16.07
CA LEU A 234 -5.69 -3.61 15.13
C LEU A 234 -5.19 -3.34 13.71
N THR A 235 -5.19 -2.09 13.26
CA THR A 235 -4.69 -1.75 11.93
C THR A 235 -3.17 -1.96 11.85
N CYS A 236 -2.43 -1.61 12.90
CA CYS A 236 -1.00 -1.87 12.99
C CYS A 236 -0.68 -3.36 12.88
N THR A 237 -1.43 -4.22 13.58
CA THR A 237 -1.22 -5.67 13.54
C THR A 237 -1.65 -6.27 12.20
N GLN A 238 -2.81 -5.86 11.66
CA GLN A 238 -3.33 -6.35 10.39
C GLN A 238 -2.34 -6.14 9.24
N TYR A 239 -1.70 -4.98 9.19
CA TYR A 239 -0.72 -4.65 8.15
C TYR A 239 0.73 -4.87 8.56
N ASN A 240 0.96 -5.44 9.75
CA ASN A 240 2.29 -5.65 10.33
C ASN A 240 3.14 -4.36 10.33
N ASN A 241 2.52 -3.22 10.60
CA ASN A 241 3.21 -1.95 10.81
C ASN A 241 3.72 -1.86 12.25
N LEU A 242 4.79 -2.63 12.49
CA LEU A 242 5.44 -2.74 13.79
C LEU A 242 6.04 -1.40 14.26
N GLU A 243 6.47 -0.55 13.33
CA GLU A 243 7.05 0.75 13.67
C GLU A 243 5.99 1.72 14.22
N ALA A 244 4.81 1.81 13.61
CA ALA A 244 3.69 2.58 14.15
C ALA A 244 3.30 2.06 15.55
N PHE A 245 3.20 0.74 15.70
CA PHE A 245 2.91 0.10 16.97
C PHE A 245 3.94 0.43 18.06
N ILE A 246 5.24 0.33 17.76
CA ILE A 246 6.32 0.66 18.70
C ILE A 246 6.33 2.15 19.02
N SER A 247 6.05 3.04 18.05
CA SER A 247 5.91 4.48 18.28
C SER A 247 4.82 4.78 19.31
N TYR A 248 3.64 4.14 19.19
CA TYR A 248 2.58 4.24 20.19
C TYR A 248 3.01 3.71 21.56
N LEU A 249 3.59 2.51 21.61
CA LEU A 249 4.08 1.90 22.85
C LEU A 249 5.05 2.82 23.59
N TYR A 250 6.02 3.39 22.86
CA TYR A 250 7.02 4.28 23.43
C TYR A 250 6.42 5.58 23.97
N LYS A 251 5.47 6.18 23.24
CA LYS A 251 4.84 7.45 23.63
C LYS A 251 3.84 7.30 24.77
N SER A 252 3.05 6.24 24.78
CA SER A 252 1.98 6.01 25.76
C SER A 252 2.45 5.28 27.02
N ASN A 253 3.52 4.48 26.91
CA ASN A 253 3.93 3.49 27.90
C ASN A 253 2.79 2.53 28.31
N ASP A 254 1.81 2.32 27.42
CA ASP A 254 0.66 1.44 27.65
C ASP A 254 1.04 -0.03 27.39
N ILE A 255 1.84 -0.57 28.30
CA ILE A 255 2.41 -1.93 28.21
C ILE A 255 1.31 -3.00 28.09
N ASN A 256 0.25 -2.90 28.90
CA ASN A 256 -0.79 -3.92 28.97
C ASN A 256 -1.64 -3.98 27.70
N THR A 257 -2.08 -2.82 27.19
CA THR A 257 -2.82 -2.79 25.93
C THR A 257 -1.96 -3.28 24.79
N CYS A 258 -0.70 -2.82 24.69
CA CYS A 258 0.21 -3.29 23.65
C CYS A 258 0.46 -4.81 23.76
N PHE A 259 0.56 -5.37 24.96
CA PHE A 259 0.76 -6.81 25.16
C PHE A 259 -0.35 -7.63 24.51
N ILE A 260 -1.62 -7.23 24.65
CA ILE A 260 -2.77 -7.90 24.04
C ILE A 260 -2.60 -8.04 22.52
N TYR A 261 -2.21 -6.97 21.84
CA TYR A 261 -2.07 -6.94 20.37
C TYR A 261 -0.73 -7.48 19.87
N SER A 262 0.30 -7.52 20.72
CA SER A 262 1.68 -7.86 20.32
C SER A 262 1.83 -9.25 19.68
N SER A 263 1.02 -10.22 20.13
CA SER A 263 1.04 -11.60 19.63
C SER A 263 0.72 -11.70 18.13
N ALA A 264 -0.06 -10.77 17.59
CA ALA A 264 -0.46 -10.76 16.19
C ALA A 264 0.70 -10.47 15.22
N PHE A 265 1.82 -9.91 15.71
CA PHE A 265 3.05 -9.72 14.92
C PHE A 265 3.88 -11.00 14.75
N ASN A 266 3.52 -12.11 15.41
CA ASN A 266 4.30 -13.35 15.43
C ASN A 266 5.78 -13.13 15.80
N LEU A 267 6.03 -12.21 16.73
CA LEU A 267 7.38 -11.83 17.18
C LEU A 267 7.51 -12.11 18.68
N PRO A 268 7.92 -13.33 19.10
CA PRO A 268 7.99 -13.69 20.52
C PRO A 268 8.81 -12.73 21.37
N SER A 269 9.92 -12.20 20.82
CA SER A 269 10.77 -11.23 21.50
C SER A 269 10.05 -9.93 21.88
N LEU A 270 9.01 -9.54 21.14
CA LEU A 270 8.17 -8.38 21.47
C LEU A 270 7.30 -8.69 22.70
N CYS A 271 6.67 -9.87 22.74
CA CYS A 271 5.88 -10.30 23.89
C CYS A 271 6.77 -10.45 25.14
N GLU A 272 7.96 -11.05 24.99
CA GLU A 272 8.95 -11.18 26.08
C GLU A 272 9.41 -9.82 26.60
N TYR A 273 9.67 -8.86 25.71
CA TYR A 273 10.00 -7.50 26.09
C TYR A 273 8.87 -6.87 26.93
N LEU A 274 7.62 -7.00 26.49
CA LEU A 274 6.48 -6.43 27.21
C LEU A 274 6.28 -7.08 28.58
N ILE A 275 6.41 -8.41 28.70
CA ILE A 275 6.35 -9.15 29.97
C ILE A 275 7.46 -8.67 30.92
N LYS A 276 8.70 -8.55 30.42
CA LYS A 276 9.83 -8.04 31.22
C LYS A 276 9.61 -6.62 31.73
N ASN A 277 8.83 -5.82 30.99
CA ASN A 277 8.48 -4.45 31.35
C ASN A 277 7.13 -4.35 32.10
N GLY A 278 6.64 -5.47 32.68
CA GLY A 278 5.53 -5.45 33.62
C GLY A 278 4.14 -5.67 33.00
N ALA A 279 4.06 -6.23 31.79
CA ALA A 279 2.77 -6.63 31.23
C ALA A 279 2.08 -7.69 32.12
N ASP A 280 0.80 -7.48 32.40
CA ASP A 280 -0.06 -8.49 33.01
C ASP A 280 -0.35 -9.59 31.98
N ILE A 281 0.14 -10.80 32.26
CA ILE A 281 -0.09 -11.99 31.43
C ILE A 281 -1.59 -12.34 31.32
N ASN A 282 -2.43 -11.82 32.21
CA ASN A 282 -3.88 -11.99 32.19
C ASN A 282 -4.61 -10.78 31.59
N ALA A 283 -3.89 -9.81 31.00
CA ALA A 283 -4.49 -8.69 30.30
C ALA A 283 -5.42 -9.21 29.20
N LYS A 284 -6.62 -8.63 29.14
CA LYS A 284 -7.66 -8.97 28.17
C LYS A 284 -8.17 -7.71 27.52
N ASP A 285 -8.57 -7.86 26.26
CA ASP A 285 -9.32 -6.84 25.56
C ASP A 285 -10.62 -6.52 26.32
N LYS A 286 -11.04 -5.25 26.30
CA LYS A 286 -12.28 -4.79 26.94
C LYS A 286 -13.47 -5.15 26.04
N LYS A 287 -13.78 -6.43 25.93
CA LYS A 287 -15.01 -6.95 25.32
C LYS A 287 -16.01 -7.41 26.36
#